data_AF-A0A7X9BCF0-F1
#
_entry.id   AF-A0A7X9BCF0-F1
#
_cell.length_a   1.000
_cell.length_b   1.000
_cell.length_c   1.000
_cell.angle_alpha   90.00
_cell.angle_beta   90.00
_cell.angle_gamma   90.00
#
_symmetry.space_group_name_H-M   'P 1'
#
loop_
_entity.id
_entity.type
_entity.pdbx_description
1 polymer ?
#
loop_
_entity_poly.entity_id
_entity_poly.type
_entity_poly.pdbx_seq_one_letter_code
_entity_poly.pdbx_strand_id
1 'polypeptide(L)'
;MVKKLIIPFMCSCFLLIISINFNAITDYITKQIVSHQIVTLKNNIYSKKEGFLYVPISNDIIPYSYNDLLSVLFSIINSGTKKFTFYCPSEYKDCINDLEKISNDDIILTHINNFVHPYNSFSSFNTTIYETGEVVIKIEHLYNKKQINAINKKVNKIIKEQINEALSDYDKIKKIHDYIINTTKYDESAKEDGKIYNHSNIAYGVLFNNLATCNGYTDTMAIFLDKMGYINYKIATTPKEITYKSSGHVWNAVSVNDKWYHIDLTWDDPVGDDGQEYLLHEYFLVDNKGLLSSDSGDVKIEEHNFLKNIYLEFNELTYSITS
;
A
#
# COMPACT_ATOMS: atom_id res chain seq x y z
N MET A 1 31.20 0.72 -69.38
CA MET A 1 29.90 0.21 -68.89
C MET A 1 29.97 -0.29 -67.44
N VAL A 2 31.07 -0.96 -67.02
CA VAL A 2 31.27 -1.49 -65.65
C VAL A 2 31.19 -0.44 -64.54
N LYS A 3 31.75 0.78 -64.71
CA LYS A 3 31.69 1.84 -63.67
C LYS A 3 30.27 2.32 -63.32
N LYS A 4 29.29 2.17 -64.23
CA LYS A 4 27.89 2.57 -63.98
C LYS A 4 27.08 1.53 -63.18
N LEU A 5 27.62 0.33 -62.98
CA LEU A 5 26.97 -0.77 -62.24
C LEU A 5 27.52 -0.93 -60.81
N ILE A 6 28.67 -0.34 -60.49
CA ILE A 6 29.30 -0.44 -59.16
C ILE A 6 28.45 0.27 -58.10
N ILE A 7 27.97 1.48 -58.39
CA ILE A 7 27.14 2.27 -57.47
C ILE A 7 25.83 1.55 -57.13
N PRO A 8 25.00 1.09 -58.10
CA PRO A 8 23.77 0.37 -57.77
C PRO A 8 24.03 -0.97 -57.08
N PHE A 9 25.14 -1.65 -57.40
CA PHE A 9 25.53 -2.88 -56.69
C PHE A 9 25.91 -2.61 -55.23
N MET A 10 26.69 -1.57 -54.96
CA MET A 10 27.03 -1.15 -53.58
C MET A 10 25.78 -0.75 -52.80
N CYS A 11 24.85 0.00 -53.40
CA CYS A 11 23.58 0.36 -52.77
C CYS A 11 22.74 -0.88 -52.46
N SER A 12 22.69 -1.86 -53.37
CA SER A 12 21.97 -3.11 -53.16
C SER A 12 22.57 -3.95 -52.02
N CYS A 13 23.90 -4.09 -51.97
CA CYS A 13 24.59 -4.75 -50.86
C CYS A 13 24.35 -4.03 -49.54
N PHE A 14 24.35 -2.69 -49.54
CA PHE A 14 24.08 -1.91 -48.34
C PHE A 14 22.64 -2.09 -47.83
N LEU A 15 21.66 -2.09 -48.75
CA LEU A 15 20.27 -2.40 -48.42
C LEU A 15 20.10 -3.83 -47.92
N LEU A 16 20.84 -4.79 -48.47
CA LEU A 16 20.83 -6.18 -48.00
C LEU A 16 21.40 -6.29 -46.58
N ILE A 17 22.49 -5.60 -46.29
CA ILE A 17 23.10 -5.53 -44.96
C ILE A 17 22.14 -4.90 -43.95
N ILE A 18 21.46 -3.80 -44.33
CA ILE A 18 20.43 -3.18 -43.50
C ILE A 18 19.27 -4.14 -43.27
N SER A 19 18.80 -4.84 -44.30
CA SER A 19 17.69 -5.78 -44.19
C SER A 19 18.02 -6.97 -43.27
N ILE A 20 19.23 -7.54 -43.41
CA ILE A 20 19.72 -8.63 -42.54
C ILE A 20 19.85 -8.17 -41.08
N ASN A 21 20.28 -6.92 -40.86
CA ASN A 21 20.51 -6.38 -39.53
C ASN A 21 19.39 -5.43 -39.08
N PHE A 22 18.21 -5.48 -39.72
CA PHE A 22 17.18 -4.47 -39.55
C PHE A 22 16.77 -4.37 -38.08
N ASN A 23 16.49 -5.51 -37.45
CA ASN A 23 16.13 -5.59 -36.04
C ASN A 23 17.24 -5.03 -35.13
N ALA A 24 18.50 -5.42 -35.35
CA ALA A 24 19.61 -4.92 -34.53
C ALA A 24 19.84 -3.40 -34.69
N ILE A 25 19.63 -2.87 -35.89
CA ILE A 25 19.73 -1.43 -36.19
C ILE A 25 18.56 -0.69 -35.53
N THR A 26 17.33 -1.18 -35.66
CA THR A 26 16.15 -0.57 -35.01
C THR A 26 16.25 -0.64 -33.50
N ASP A 27 16.74 -1.74 -32.92
CA ASP A 27 16.95 -1.88 -31.49
C ASP A 27 18.02 -0.92 -30.98
N TYR A 28 19.13 -0.78 -31.71
CA TYR A 28 20.19 0.17 -31.38
C TYR A 28 19.70 1.63 -31.45
N ILE A 29 18.97 1.99 -32.51
CA ILE A 29 18.40 3.33 -32.66
C ILE A 29 17.34 3.60 -31.58
N THR A 30 16.46 2.64 -31.29
CA THR A 30 15.45 2.74 -30.24
C THR A 30 16.11 2.91 -28.88
N LYS A 31 17.15 2.14 -28.56
CA LYS A 31 17.92 2.29 -27.31
C LYS A 31 18.56 3.67 -27.14
N GLN A 32 18.98 4.30 -28.24
CA GLN A 32 19.58 5.65 -28.23
C GLN A 32 18.54 6.77 -28.20
N ILE A 33 17.38 6.60 -28.85
CA ILE A 33 16.27 7.57 -28.82
C ILE A 33 15.54 7.52 -27.48
N VAL A 34 15.35 6.32 -26.92
CA VAL A 34 14.83 6.06 -25.57
C VAL A 34 15.95 6.21 -24.54
N SER A 35 16.94 7.09 -24.77
CA SER A 35 17.90 7.47 -23.74
C SER A 35 17.07 7.89 -22.52
N HIS A 36 17.11 7.07 -21.48
CA HIS A 36 16.09 7.05 -20.43
C HIS A 36 16.04 8.44 -19.81
N GLN A 37 14.97 9.20 -20.09
CA GLN A 37 14.70 10.38 -19.28
C GLN A 37 14.55 9.84 -17.87
N ILE A 38 15.46 10.22 -16.97
CA ILE A 38 15.34 9.91 -15.55
C ILE A 38 14.05 10.60 -15.10
N VAL A 39 12.97 9.83 -15.01
CA VAL A 39 11.67 10.36 -14.60
C VAL A 39 11.72 10.50 -13.09
N THR A 40 11.88 11.74 -12.60
CA THR A 40 11.89 11.99 -11.16
C THR A 40 10.49 11.82 -10.59
N LEU A 41 10.34 10.92 -9.62
CA LEU A 41 9.10 10.76 -8.87
C LEU A 41 8.91 11.91 -7.89
N LYS A 42 7.76 12.61 -7.98
CA LYS A 42 7.44 13.73 -7.10
C LYS A 42 6.44 13.29 -6.02
N ASN A 43 6.92 13.24 -4.79
CA ASN A 43 6.12 12.91 -3.62
C ASN A 43 5.17 14.05 -3.23
N ASN A 44 3.97 13.67 -2.76
CA ASN A 44 3.05 14.60 -2.13
C ASN A 44 3.34 14.72 -0.63
N ILE A 45 2.53 15.52 0.08
CA ILE A 45 2.75 15.80 1.51
C ILE A 45 2.39 14.63 2.44
N TYR A 46 1.75 13.58 1.93
CA TYR A 46 1.31 12.39 2.68
C TYR A 46 2.18 11.17 2.40
N SER A 47 3.18 11.28 1.51
CA SER A 47 4.12 10.21 1.26
C SER A 47 4.88 9.85 2.53
N LYS A 48 4.88 8.55 2.86
CA LYS A 48 5.72 8.00 3.92
C LYS A 48 7.18 8.31 3.58
N LYS A 49 7.94 8.81 4.56
CA LYS A 49 9.34 9.22 4.38
C LYS A 49 10.31 8.06 4.41
N GLU A 50 9.89 6.95 5.01
CA GLU A 50 10.65 5.72 5.17
C GLU A 50 9.85 4.58 4.53
N GLY A 51 10.57 3.57 4.03
CA GLY A 51 9.98 2.35 3.50
C GLY A 51 9.90 1.26 4.57
N PHE A 52 9.37 0.12 4.17
CA PHE A 52 9.21 -1.05 5.04
C PHE A 52 10.11 -2.18 4.54
N LEU A 53 10.39 -3.17 5.37
CA LEU A 53 11.32 -4.25 5.04
C LEU A 53 10.90 -5.02 3.78
N TYR A 54 9.59 -5.17 3.56
CA TYR A 54 9.03 -5.82 2.37
C TYR A 54 9.04 -4.92 1.13
N VAL A 55 8.87 -3.61 1.32
CA VAL A 55 8.78 -2.58 0.27
C VAL A 55 9.60 -1.35 0.65
N PRO A 56 10.93 -1.40 0.52
CA PRO A 56 11.76 -0.22 0.76
C PRO A 56 11.46 0.88 -0.27
N ILE A 57 11.78 2.13 0.07
CA ILE A 57 11.67 3.24 -0.89
C ILE A 57 12.74 3.11 -1.97
N SER A 58 12.33 3.17 -3.24
CA SER A 58 13.21 3.26 -4.40
C SER A 58 13.32 4.71 -4.85
N ASN A 59 14.55 5.24 -4.87
CA ASN A 59 14.82 6.62 -5.27
C ASN A 59 14.98 6.77 -6.79
N ASP A 60 15.58 5.78 -7.45
CA ASP A 60 15.97 5.88 -8.86
C ASP A 60 14.92 5.33 -9.81
N ILE A 61 13.90 4.63 -9.29
CA ILE A 61 12.75 4.10 -10.04
C ILE A 61 13.15 3.18 -11.21
N ILE A 62 14.27 2.47 -11.06
CA ILE A 62 14.77 1.49 -12.05
C ILE A 62 14.83 0.12 -11.37
N PRO A 63 13.98 -0.86 -11.77
CA PRO A 63 13.96 -2.18 -11.14
C PRO A 63 14.97 -3.14 -11.79
N TYR A 64 15.92 -3.69 -11.02
CA TYR A 64 16.87 -4.70 -11.49
C TYR A 64 16.54 -6.12 -11.01
N SER A 65 15.48 -6.27 -10.22
CA SER A 65 15.00 -7.53 -9.65
C SER A 65 13.51 -7.44 -9.30
N TYR A 66 12.91 -8.58 -8.95
CA TYR A 66 11.53 -8.65 -8.49
C TYR A 66 11.28 -7.76 -7.25
N ASN A 67 12.21 -7.75 -6.30
CA ASN A 67 12.10 -6.94 -5.09
C ASN A 67 12.27 -5.44 -5.39
N ASP A 68 13.14 -5.08 -6.34
CA ASP A 68 13.23 -3.69 -6.78
C ASP A 68 11.92 -3.25 -7.44
N LEU A 69 11.27 -4.14 -8.18
CA LEU A 69 9.98 -3.86 -8.80
C LEU A 69 8.89 -3.60 -7.74
N LEU A 70 8.82 -4.41 -6.68
CA LEU A 70 7.93 -4.14 -5.53
C LEU A 70 8.22 -2.77 -4.91
N SER A 71 9.50 -2.44 -4.72
CA SER A 71 9.97 -1.17 -4.15
C SER A 71 9.61 0.03 -5.04
N VAL A 72 9.74 -0.12 -6.36
CA VAL A 72 9.33 0.87 -7.36
C VAL A 72 7.83 1.09 -7.31
N LEU A 73 7.03 0.02 -7.34
CA LEU A 73 5.56 0.11 -7.29
C LEU A 73 5.09 0.76 -6.00
N PHE A 74 5.64 0.34 -4.85
CA PHE A 74 5.38 0.98 -3.57
C PHE A 74 5.72 2.48 -3.60
N SER A 75 6.88 2.85 -4.12
CA SER A 75 7.31 4.26 -4.18
C SER A 75 6.35 5.09 -5.04
N ILE A 76 5.94 4.57 -6.19
CA ILE A 76 4.97 5.22 -7.09
C ILE A 76 3.62 5.43 -6.38
N ILE A 77 3.09 4.40 -5.72
CA ILE A 77 1.82 4.51 -4.98
C ILE A 77 1.97 5.48 -3.80
N ASN A 78 3.05 5.34 -3.02
CA ASN A 78 3.37 6.19 -1.87
C ASN A 78 3.56 7.66 -2.25
N SER A 79 3.99 7.97 -3.48
CA SER A 79 4.08 9.35 -3.96
C SER A 79 2.73 10.08 -4.02
N GLY A 80 1.64 9.32 -4.15
CA GLY A 80 0.29 9.85 -4.39
C GLY A 80 0.10 10.49 -5.77
N THR A 81 0.91 10.08 -6.76
CA THR A 81 0.68 10.44 -8.17
C THR A 81 -0.48 9.64 -8.76
N LYS A 82 -1.20 10.25 -9.71
CA LYS A 82 -2.28 9.59 -10.46
C LYS A 82 -1.79 8.86 -11.70
N LYS A 83 -0.60 9.22 -12.19
CA LYS A 83 0.02 8.63 -13.38
C LYS A 83 1.52 8.70 -13.24
N PHE A 84 2.21 7.62 -13.58
CA PHE A 84 3.65 7.59 -13.64
C PHE A 84 4.12 6.71 -14.80
N THR A 85 5.30 7.02 -15.34
CA THR A 85 5.93 6.26 -16.40
C THR A 85 7.33 5.87 -15.96
N PHE A 86 7.68 4.59 -16.11
CA PHE A 86 9.04 4.09 -15.91
C PHE A 86 9.37 3.05 -16.98
N TYR A 87 10.63 2.58 -17.00
CA TYR A 87 11.11 1.64 -18.00
C TYR A 87 11.71 0.41 -17.33
N CYS A 88 11.44 -0.76 -17.90
CA CYS A 88 12.12 -1.98 -17.52
C CYS A 88 13.53 -2.01 -18.13
N PRO A 89 14.61 -2.13 -17.32
CA PRO A 89 15.97 -2.15 -17.85
C PRO A 89 16.23 -3.45 -18.61
N SER A 90 17.04 -3.36 -19.67
CA SER A 90 17.41 -4.52 -20.51
C SER A 90 18.13 -5.64 -19.74
N GLU A 91 18.74 -5.28 -18.62
CA GLU A 91 19.46 -6.14 -17.69
C GLU A 91 18.52 -7.08 -16.92
N TYR A 92 17.29 -6.63 -16.64
CA TYR A 92 16.28 -7.43 -15.96
C TYR A 92 15.30 -8.03 -16.98
N LYS A 93 15.69 -9.17 -17.56
CA LYS A 93 14.96 -9.84 -18.65
C LYS A 93 13.51 -10.20 -18.31
N ASP A 94 13.23 -10.52 -17.04
CA ASP A 94 11.90 -10.91 -16.58
C ASP A 94 11.06 -9.73 -16.07
N CYS A 95 11.55 -8.49 -16.16
CA CYS A 95 10.87 -7.30 -15.61
C CYS A 95 9.42 -7.17 -16.06
N ILE A 96 9.15 -7.36 -17.36
CA ILE A 96 7.79 -7.28 -17.93
C ILE A 96 6.93 -8.43 -17.42
N ASN A 97 7.43 -9.66 -17.44
CA ASN A 97 6.69 -10.84 -16.97
C ASN A 97 6.34 -10.71 -15.48
N ASP A 98 7.27 -10.23 -14.65
CA ASP A 98 7.07 -10.07 -13.23
C ASP A 98 6.15 -8.89 -12.91
N LEU A 99 6.23 -7.80 -13.68
CA LEU A 99 5.28 -6.69 -13.59
C LEU A 99 3.87 -7.12 -13.97
N GLU A 100 3.69 -7.94 -15.00
CA GLU A 100 2.39 -8.50 -15.36
C GLU A 100 1.85 -9.41 -14.26
N LYS A 101 2.69 -10.25 -13.64
CA LYS A 101 2.27 -11.06 -12.49
C LYS A 101 1.80 -10.17 -11.34
N ILE A 102 2.60 -9.18 -10.94
CA ILE A 102 2.25 -8.29 -9.82
C ILE A 102 0.99 -7.47 -10.15
N SER A 103 0.89 -6.92 -11.37
CA SER A 103 -0.23 -6.07 -11.77
C SER A 103 -1.57 -6.81 -11.87
N ASN A 104 -1.52 -8.14 -12.04
CA ASN A 104 -2.72 -9.00 -12.09
C ASN A 104 -2.95 -9.77 -10.78
N ASP A 105 -2.14 -9.53 -9.75
CA ASP A 105 -2.27 -10.15 -8.44
C ASP A 105 -2.85 -9.15 -7.44
N ASP A 106 -4.17 -9.22 -7.26
CA ASP A 106 -4.92 -8.35 -6.35
C ASP A 106 -4.41 -8.46 -4.90
N ILE A 107 -3.87 -9.62 -4.50
CA ILE A 107 -3.36 -9.85 -3.15
C ILE A 107 -2.07 -9.04 -2.96
N ILE A 108 -1.11 -9.16 -3.86
CA ILE A 108 0.15 -8.40 -3.80
C ILE A 108 -0.14 -6.89 -3.83
N LEU A 109 -0.98 -6.43 -4.76
CA LEU A 109 -1.34 -5.02 -4.88
C LEU A 109 -2.03 -4.49 -3.61
N THR A 110 -2.93 -5.27 -3.02
CA THR A 110 -3.57 -4.93 -1.75
C THR A 110 -2.55 -4.77 -0.62
N HIS A 111 -1.58 -5.69 -0.52
CA HIS A 111 -0.54 -5.59 0.49
C HIS A 111 0.36 -4.37 0.29
N ILE A 112 0.77 -4.05 -0.94
CA ILE A 112 1.52 -2.81 -1.21
C ILE A 112 0.68 -1.58 -0.82
N ASN A 113 -0.62 -1.58 -1.13
CA ASN A 113 -1.55 -0.49 -0.79
C ASN A 113 -1.69 -0.28 0.73
N ASN A 114 -1.50 -1.33 1.52
CA ASN A 114 -1.59 -1.28 2.98
C ASN A 114 -0.39 -0.60 3.65
N PHE A 115 0.74 -0.47 2.96
CA PHE A 115 1.92 0.24 3.46
C PHE A 115 1.86 1.77 3.24
N VAL A 116 0.99 2.25 2.36
CA VAL A 116 0.91 3.69 2.06
C VAL A 116 -0.03 4.44 3.01
N HIS A 117 0.15 5.75 3.12
CA HIS A 117 -0.79 6.61 3.83
C HIS A 117 -2.20 6.47 3.21
N PRO A 118 -3.31 6.40 4.00
CA PRO A 118 -4.66 6.18 3.47
C PRO A 118 -5.08 7.11 2.32
N TYR A 119 -4.73 8.40 2.36
CA TYR A 119 -4.97 9.33 1.25
C TYR A 119 -4.24 9.02 -0.06
N ASN A 120 -3.15 8.25 -0.02
CA ASN A 120 -2.43 7.78 -1.20
C ASN A 120 -2.90 6.39 -1.63
N SER A 121 -3.66 5.68 -0.78
CA SER A 121 -4.23 4.38 -1.13
C SER A 121 -5.11 4.48 -2.38
N PHE A 122 -5.10 3.41 -3.18
CA PHE A 122 -5.84 3.35 -4.44
C PHE A 122 -7.08 2.47 -4.35
N SER A 123 -8.07 2.78 -5.18
CA SER A 123 -9.22 1.94 -5.50
C SER A 123 -9.04 1.20 -6.83
N SER A 124 -8.19 1.70 -7.73
CA SER A 124 -7.81 1.04 -8.97
C SER A 124 -6.36 1.32 -9.32
N PHE A 125 -5.66 0.28 -9.77
CA PHE A 125 -4.28 0.31 -10.23
C PHE A 125 -4.22 -0.32 -11.62
N ASN A 126 -3.90 0.47 -12.64
CA ASN A 126 -3.85 0.00 -14.03
C ASN A 126 -2.46 0.16 -14.61
N THR A 127 -1.93 -0.91 -15.17
CA THR A 127 -0.65 -0.94 -15.86
C THR A 127 -0.87 -1.05 -17.36
N THR A 128 -0.14 -0.25 -18.14
CA THR A 128 -0.06 -0.37 -19.60
C THR A 128 1.39 -0.52 -20.00
N ILE A 129 1.70 -1.60 -20.72
CA ILE A 129 3.06 -1.95 -21.14
C ILE A 129 3.15 -1.80 -22.66
N TYR A 130 4.21 -1.15 -23.14
CA TYR A 130 4.48 -0.97 -24.57
C TYR A 130 5.65 -1.85 -25.01
N GLU A 131 5.70 -2.18 -26.31
CA GLU A 131 6.78 -2.98 -26.92
C GLU A 131 8.16 -2.35 -26.75
N THR A 132 8.23 -1.04 -26.51
CA THR A 132 9.46 -0.29 -26.23
C THR A 132 10.04 -0.53 -24.84
N GLY A 133 9.37 -1.30 -23.98
CA GLY A 133 9.71 -1.46 -22.56
C GLY A 133 9.22 -0.32 -21.67
N GLU A 134 8.47 0.64 -22.24
CA GLU A 134 7.78 1.69 -21.49
C GLU A 134 6.62 1.10 -20.69
N VAL A 135 6.54 1.46 -19.42
CA VAL A 135 5.46 1.09 -18.51
C VAL A 135 4.76 2.35 -18.02
N VAL A 136 3.45 2.42 -18.23
CA VAL A 136 2.59 3.50 -17.75
C VAL A 136 1.65 2.96 -16.67
N ILE A 137 1.77 3.49 -15.47
CA ILE A 137 0.87 3.23 -14.35
C ILE A 137 -0.15 4.35 -14.25
N LYS A 138 -1.43 3.99 -14.05
CA LYS A 138 -2.52 4.91 -13.71
C LYS A 138 -3.16 4.47 -12.39
N ILE A 139 -3.33 5.42 -11.49
CA ILE A 139 -3.85 5.19 -10.14
C ILE A 139 -5.09 6.04 -9.93
N GLU A 140 -6.18 5.39 -9.51
CA GLU A 140 -7.36 6.05 -8.97
C GLU A 140 -7.30 5.97 -7.45
N HIS A 141 -7.22 7.11 -6.77
CA HIS A 141 -7.14 7.16 -5.31
C HIS A 141 -8.49 6.99 -4.66
N LEU A 142 -8.49 6.30 -3.52
CA LEU A 142 -9.68 6.03 -2.70
C LEU A 142 -10.34 7.33 -2.18
N TYR A 143 -9.52 8.34 -1.89
CA TYR A 143 -9.97 9.62 -1.35
C TYR A 143 -9.91 10.74 -2.39
N ASN A 144 -10.98 11.54 -2.45
CA ASN A 144 -10.95 12.78 -3.22
C ASN A 144 -10.48 13.99 -2.38
N LYS A 145 -10.08 15.08 -3.05
CA LYS A 145 -9.55 16.29 -2.40
C LYS A 145 -10.50 16.92 -1.37
N LYS A 146 -11.82 16.85 -1.58
CA LYS A 146 -12.81 17.41 -0.63
C LYS A 146 -12.83 16.60 0.66
N GLN A 147 -12.84 15.26 0.55
CA GLN A 147 -12.77 14.35 1.70
C GLN A 147 -11.47 14.57 2.47
N ILE A 148 -10.31 14.57 1.80
CA ILE A 148 -8.99 14.80 2.43
C ILE A 148 -8.99 16.10 3.23
N ASN A 149 -9.47 17.20 2.65
CA ASN A 149 -9.52 18.49 3.35
C ASN A 149 -10.45 18.48 4.56
N ALA A 150 -11.62 17.85 4.44
CA ALA A 150 -12.59 17.74 5.53
C ALA A 150 -12.03 16.89 6.68
N ILE A 151 -11.50 15.71 6.36
CA ILE A 151 -10.89 14.78 7.32
C ILE A 151 -9.73 15.47 8.04
N ASN A 152 -8.79 16.09 7.32
CA ASN A 152 -7.67 16.81 7.94
C ASN A 152 -8.13 17.90 8.90
N LYS A 153 -9.17 18.66 8.56
CA LYS A 153 -9.72 19.69 9.45
C LYS A 153 -10.28 19.07 10.74
N LYS A 154 -11.02 17.96 10.61
CA LYS A 154 -11.63 17.24 11.73
C LYS A 154 -10.58 16.56 12.62
N VAL A 155 -9.61 15.86 12.03
CA VAL A 155 -8.46 15.25 12.70
C VAL A 155 -7.65 16.29 13.47
N ASN A 156 -7.27 17.40 12.83
CA ASN A 156 -6.53 18.48 13.52
C ASN A 156 -7.31 19.04 14.72
N LYS A 157 -8.64 19.18 14.59
CA LYS A 157 -9.50 19.64 15.68
C LYS A 157 -9.47 18.63 16.85
N ILE A 158 -9.67 17.35 16.56
CA ILE A 158 -9.69 16.29 17.57
C ILE A 158 -8.34 16.18 18.28
N ILE A 159 -7.23 16.18 17.54
CA ILE A 159 -5.89 16.15 18.16
C ILE A 159 -5.72 17.34 19.11
N LYS A 160 -6.10 18.55 18.69
CA LYS A 160 -6.01 19.74 19.54
C LYS A 160 -6.88 19.64 20.81
N GLU A 161 -8.03 18.98 20.74
CA GLU A 161 -8.97 18.83 21.85
C GLU A 161 -8.59 17.69 22.80
N GLN A 162 -8.08 16.59 22.27
CA GLN A 162 -7.86 15.35 23.01
C GLN A 162 -6.42 15.16 23.48
N ILE A 163 -5.45 15.65 22.71
CA ILE A 163 -4.03 15.33 22.87
C ILE A 163 -3.28 16.52 23.48
N ASN A 164 -2.58 16.25 24.58
CA ASN A 164 -1.60 17.14 25.18
C ASN A 164 -0.20 16.58 24.89
N GLU A 165 0.74 17.44 24.49
CA GLU A 165 2.10 17.01 24.16
C GLU A 165 2.86 16.37 25.34
N ALA A 166 2.48 16.69 26.58
CA ALA A 166 3.06 16.11 27.79
C ALA A 166 2.62 14.66 28.06
N LEU A 167 1.68 14.11 27.29
CA LEU A 167 1.25 12.72 27.42
C LEU A 167 2.33 11.76 26.91
N SER A 168 2.35 10.56 27.48
CA SER A 168 3.13 9.45 26.94
C SER A 168 2.58 9.03 25.57
N ASP A 169 3.41 8.42 24.72
CA ASP A 169 2.96 7.91 23.41
C ASP A 169 1.79 6.93 23.55
N TYR A 170 1.85 6.06 24.58
CA TYR A 170 0.76 5.16 24.95
C TYR A 170 -0.56 5.93 25.18
N ASP A 171 -0.53 6.96 26.02
CA ASP A 171 -1.74 7.74 26.34
C ASP A 171 -2.25 8.55 25.15
N LYS A 172 -1.34 9.05 24.29
CA LYS A 172 -1.72 9.76 23.06
C LYS A 172 -2.50 8.83 22.12
N ILE A 173 -1.94 7.65 21.86
CA ILE A 173 -2.55 6.64 20.98
C ILE A 173 -3.87 6.13 21.60
N LYS A 174 -3.90 5.85 22.91
CA LYS A 174 -5.09 5.38 23.62
C LYS A 174 -6.25 6.39 23.54
N LYS A 175 -5.96 7.68 23.71
CA LYS A 175 -7.01 8.72 23.60
C LYS A 175 -7.66 8.77 22.22
N ILE A 176 -6.90 8.54 21.16
CA ILE A 176 -7.45 8.48 19.80
C ILE A 176 -8.24 7.18 19.60
N HIS A 177 -7.68 6.05 20.01
CA HIS A 177 -8.37 4.76 20.00
C HIS A 177 -9.74 4.86 20.66
N ASP A 178 -9.78 5.30 21.92
CA ASP A 178 -11.01 5.44 22.70
C ASP A 178 -11.96 6.45 22.09
N TYR A 179 -11.45 7.56 21.55
CA TYR A 179 -12.29 8.56 20.88
C TYR A 179 -13.01 7.97 19.68
N ILE A 180 -12.30 7.20 18.83
CA ILE A 180 -12.87 6.63 17.62
C ILE A 180 -13.98 5.64 17.98
N ILE A 181 -13.72 4.69 18.88
CA ILE A 181 -14.70 3.68 19.30
C ILE A 181 -15.92 4.34 19.95
N ASN A 182 -15.73 5.24 20.93
CA ASN A 182 -16.85 5.90 21.61
C ASN A 182 -17.69 6.84 20.72
N THR A 183 -17.28 7.11 19.49
CA THR A 183 -18.01 8.01 18.57
C THR A 183 -18.48 7.33 17.30
N THR A 184 -18.27 6.03 17.16
CA THR A 184 -18.50 5.29 15.93
C THR A 184 -19.21 3.98 16.25
N LYS A 185 -20.04 3.50 15.32
CA LYS A 185 -20.63 2.17 15.39
C LYS A 185 -20.12 1.31 14.25
N TYR A 186 -19.95 0.03 14.52
CA TYR A 186 -19.68 -0.93 13.47
C TYR A 186 -20.87 -1.07 12.50
N ASP A 187 -20.59 -1.09 11.21
CA ASP A 187 -21.56 -1.28 10.13
C ASP A 187 -21.83 -2.78 9.92
N GLU A 188 -22.64 -3.36 10.79
CA GLU A 188 -23.05 -4.77 10.69
C GLU A 188 -23.77 -5.07 9.37
N SER A 189 -24.51 -4.10 8.82
CA SER A 189 -25.23 -4.28 7.56
C SER A 189 -24.30 -4.50 6.37
N ALA A 190 -23.13 -3.86 6.36
CA ALA A 190 -22.10 -4.09 5.35
C ALA A 190 -21.51 -5.50 5.43
N LYS A 191 -21.46 -6.11 6.62
CA LYS A 191 -21.04 -7.52 6.79
C LYS A 191 -22.09 -8.49 6.25
N GLU A 192 -23.37 -8.16 6.40
CA GLU A 192 -24.48 -9.02 5.98
C GLU A 192 -24.70 -9.05 4.46
N ASP A 193 -24.66 -7.89 3.79
CA ASP A 193 -25.02 -7.78 2.38
C ASP A 193 -23.88 -7.33 1.45
N GLY A 194 -22.70 -7.04 2.02
CA GLY A 194 -21.50 -6.63 1.30
C GLY A 194 -21.54 -5.21 0.75
N LYS A 195 -22.55 -4.40 1.07
CA LYS A 195 -22.67 -3.02 0.57
C LYS A 195 -22.06 -2.03 1.54
N ILE A 196 -21.42 -1.01 0.97
CA ILE A 196 -20.85 0.09 1.73
C ILE A 196 -21.90 1.17 1.90
N TYR A 197 -22.28 1.44 3.15
CA TYR A 197 -23.22 2.49 3.50
C TYR A 197 -22.48 3.72 4.03
N ASN A 198 -22.89 4.92 3.59
CA ASN A 198 -22.41 6.18 4.15
C ASN A 198 -20.87 6.28 4.28
N HIS A 199 -20.13 5.72 3.33
CA HIS A 199 -18.66 5.71 3.36
C HIS A 199 -18.05 5.00 4.59
N SER A 200 -18.72 4.01 5.17
CA SER A 200 -18.27 3.26 6.35
C SER A 200 -16.92 2.56 6.15
N ASN A 201 -16.51 2.31 4.92
CA ASN A 201 -15.22 1.72 4.58
C ASN A 201 -14.02 2.70 4.56
N ILE A 202 -14.24 3.99 4.83
CA ILE A 202 -13.17 5.01 4.83
C ILE A 202 -13.32 5.93 6.04
N ALA A 203 -12.28 6.71 6.34
CA ALA A 203 -12.27 7.62 7.49
C ALA A 203 -13.35 8.70 7.46
N TYR A 204 -13.96 8.96 6.29
CA TYR A 204 -15.10 9.87 6.20
C TYR A 204 -16.34 9.31 6.93
N GLY A 205 -16.63 8.01 6.79
CA GLY A 205 -17.74 7.37 7.49
C GLY A 205 -17.59 7.48 9.00
N VAL A 206 -16.40 7.16 9.50
CA VAL A 206 -16.06 7.24 10.93
C VAL A 206 -16.25 8.65 11.48
N LEU A 207 -15.61 9.65 10.87
CA LEU A 207 -15.49 10.98 11.46
C LEU A 207 -16.72 11.89 11.27
N PHE A 208 -17.58 11.58 10.31
CA PHE A 208 -18.74 12.42 9.95
C PHE A 208 -20.07 11.71 10.04
N ASN A 209 -20.09 10.39 9.84
CA ASN A 209 -21.31 9.58 9.84
C ASN A 209 -21.37 8.61 11.02
N ASN A 210 -20.33 8.56 11.86
CA ASN A 210 -20.21 7.70 13.04
C ASN A 210 -20.47 6.22 12.72
N LEU A 211 -20.02 5.77 11.54
CA LEU A 211 -20.26 4.42 11.03
C LEU A 211 -18.99 3.89 10.36
N ALA A 212 -18.58 2.66 10.68
CA ALA A 212 -17.34 2.08 10.19
C ALA A 212 -17.44 0.58 9.88
N THR A 213 -16.77 0.13 8.82
CA THR A 213 -16.26 -1.25 8.72
C THR A 213 -14.80 -1.28 9.17
N CYS A 214 -14.17 -2.47 9.21
CA CYS A 214 -12.76 -2.62 9.57
C CYS A 214 -11.81 -1.70 8.78
N ASN A 215 -12.08 -1.47 7.50
CA ASN A 215 -11.33 -0.53 6.66
C ASN A 215 -11.47 0.93 7.14
N GLY A 216 -12.68 1.35 7.50
CA GLY A 216 -12.94 2.71 7.99
C GLY A 216 -12.23 2.98 9.31
N TYR A 217 -12.30 2.04 10.25
CA TYR A 217 -11.56 2.11 11.52
C TYR A 217 -10.06 2.20 11.28
N THR A 218 -9.51 1.28 10.47
CA THR A 218 -8.08 1.19 10.19
C THR A 218 -7.54 2.44 9.50
N ASP A 219 -8.28 2.97 8.51
CA ASP A 219 -7.91 4.21 7.82
C ASP A 219 -7.89 5.40 8.77
N THR A 220 -8.91 5.51 9.63
CA THR A 220 -9.02 6.61 10.58
C THR A 220 -7.84 6.60 11.55
N MET A 221 -7.56 5.44 12.14
CA MET A 221 -6.45 5.30 13.09
C MET A 221 -5.09 5.58 12.41
N ALA A 222 -4.85 5.05 11.21
CA ALA A 222 -3.63 5.32 10.44
C ALA A 222 -3.44 6.83 10.16
N ILE A 223 -4.52 7.56 9.80
CA ILE A 223 -4.46 9.01 9.57
C ILE A 223 -4.09 9.76 10.86
N PHE A 224 -4.64 9.38 12.01
CA PHE A 224 -4.25 9.98 13.28
C PHE A 224 -2.80 9.67 13.65
N LEU A 225 -2.38 8.41 13.50
CA LEU A 225 -1.00 7.99 13.76
C LEU A 225 -0.01 8.76 12.88
N ASP A 226 -0.27 8.86 11.58
CA ASP A 226 0.53 9.65 10.65
C ASP A 226 0.56 11.13 11.05
N LYS A 227 -0.57 11.68 11.47
CA LYS A 227 -0.66 13.08 11.89
C LYS A 227 0.10 13.37 13.17
N MET A 228 0.17 12.39 14.08
CA MET A 228 0.95 12.46 15.31
C MET A 228 2.42 12.08 15.12
N GLY A 229 2.81 11.61 13.94
CA GLY A 229 4.20 11.33 13.57
C GLY A 229 4.67 9.90 13.86
N TYR A 230 3.76 8.96 14.09
CA TYR A 230 4.11 7.55 14.30
C TYR A 230 4.26 6.81 12.97
N ILE A 231 5.32 6.03 12.85
CA ILE A 231 5.50 5.10 11.74
C ILE A 231 4.45 3.99 11.90
N ASN A 232 3.64 3.78 10.87
CA ASN A 232 2.53 2.84 10.88
C ASN A 232 2.23 2.34 9.46
N TYR A 233 1.58 1.19 9.39
CA TYR A 233 0.98 0.62 8.19
C TYR A 233 -0.24 -0.23 8.56
N LYS A 234 -0.97 -0.73 7.57
CA LYS A 234 -2.12 -1.62 7.78
C LYS A 234 -1.71 -3.08 7.61
N ILE A 235 -2.23 -3.97 8.42
CA ILE A 235 -2.12 -5.41 8.23
C ILE A 235 -3.48 -5.90 7.75
N ALA A 236 -3.47 -6.73 6.71
CA ALA A 236 -4.62 -7.48 6.26
C ALA A 236 -4.39 -8.98 6.46
N THR A 237 -5.48 -9.69 6.75
CA THR A 237 -5.52 -11.15 6.78
C THR A 237 -4.97 -11.72 5.48
N THR A 238 -4.21 -12.80 5.60
CA THR A 238 -3.70 -13.57 4.46
C THR A 238 -4.14 -15.02 4.62
N PRO A 239 -5.33 -15.39 4.13
CA PRO A 239 -5.80 -16.76 4.27
C PRO A 239 -4.91 -17.71 3.47
N LYS A 240 -4.52 -18.84 4.06
CA LYS A 240 -3.98 -19.98 3.28
C LYS A 240 -5.07 -20.64 2.42
N GLU A 241 -6.31 -20.58 2.90
CA GLU A 241 -7.55 -20.91 2.20
C GLU A 241 -8.64 -19.94 2.67
N ILE A 242 -9.47 -19.42 1.75
CA ILE A 242 -10.66 -18.64 2.12
C ILE A 242 -11.72 -19.64 2.56
N THR A 243 -11.82 -19.89 3.87
CA THR A 243 -12.95 -20.64 4.43
C THR A 243 -14.18 -19.72 4.46
N TYR A 244 -15.39 -20.28 4.38
CA TYR A 244 -16.64 -19.50 4.52
C TYR A 244 -16.76 -18.72 5.85
N LYS A 245 -15.81 -18.87 6.78
CA LYS A 245 -15.74 -18.12 8.05
C LYS A 245 -14.75 -16.94 8.04
N SER A 246 -13.81 -16.90 7.10
CA SER A 246 -12.82 -15.81 7.03
C SER A 246 -13.30 -14.73 6.06
N SER A 247 -13.97 -13.70 6.58
CA SER A 247 -14.42 -12.52 5.81
C SER A 247 -13.30 -11.64 5.26
N GLY A 248 -12.04 -11.92 5.65
CA GLY A 248 -10.94 -10.98 5.47
C GLY A 248 -11.07 -9.82 6.45
N HIS A 249 -9.95 -9.42 7.03
CA HIS A 249 -9.90 -8.36 8.04
C HIS A 249 -8.69 -7.47 7.82
N VAL A 250 -8.75 -6.25 8.35
CA VAL A 250 -7.67 -5.28 8.27
C VAL A 250 -7.60 -4.49 9.58
N TRP A 251 -6.38 -4.27 10.07
CA TRP A 251 -6.09 -3.54 11.30
C TRP A 251 -4.77 -2.77 11.19
N ASN A 252 -4.36 -2.07 12.25
CA ASN A 252 -3.17 -1.22 12.24
C ASN A 252 -1.95 -1.90 12.87
N ALA A 253 -0.78 -1.60 12.32
CA ALA A 253 0.52 -1.77 12.94
C ALA A 253 1.15 -0.40 13.21
N VAL A 254 1.78 -0.22 14.36
CA VAL A 254 2.47 1.01 14.72
C VAL A 254 3.81 0.72 15.40
N SER A 255 4.83 1.53 15.09
CA SER A 255 6.11 1.51 15.78
C SER A 255 6.10 2.55 16.91
N VAL A 256 6.38 2.10 18.13
CA VAL A 256 6.52 2.94 19.33
C VAL A 256 7.80 2.50 20.05
N ASN A 257 8.73 3.44 20.28
CA ASN A 257 10.04 3.15 20.88
C ASN A 257 10.77 1.98 20.17
N ASP A 258 10.83 2.03 18.84
CA ASP A 258 11.48 1.05 17.97
C ASP A 258 10.94 -0.38 18.08
N LYS A 259 9.71 -0.53 18.57
CA LYS A 259 9.00 -1.81 18.65
C LYS A 259 7.65 -1.72 17.95
N TRP A 260 7.31 -2.80 17.26
CA TRP A 260 6.07 -2.92 16.50
C TRP A 260 4.94 -3.52 17.33
N TYR A 261 3.79 -2.88 17.26
CA TYR A 261 2.58 -3.25 17.98
C TYR A 261 1.37 -3.29 17.03
N HIS A 262 0.43 -4.18 17.32
CA HIS A 262 -0.88 -4.23 16.69
C HIS A 262 -1.85 -3.30 17.42
N ILE A 263 -2.76 -2.71 16.66
CA ILE A 263 -3.93 -1.99 17.15
C ILE A 263 -5.13 -2.41 16.30
N ASP A 264 -6.16 -2.97 16.93
CA ASP A 264 -7.40 -3.35 16.25
C ASP A 264 -8.64 -2.71 16.90
N LEU A 265 -9.08 -1.61 16.32
CA LEU A 265 -10.28 -0.89 16.79
C LEU A 265 -11.57 -1.69 16.53
N THR A 266 -11.57 -2.59 15.55
CA THR A 266 -12.79 -3.33 15.18
C THR A 266 -13.08 -4.39 16.23
N TRP A 267 -12.04 -5.12 16.65
CA TRP A 267 -12.16 -6.12 17.70
C TRP A 267 -12.24 -5.51 19.10
N ASP A 268 -11.75 -4.28 19.30
CA ASP A 268 -11.93 -3.53 20.55
C ASP A 268 -13.29 -2.78 20.65
N ASP A 269 -14.13 -2.81 19.61
CA ASP A 269 -15.50 -2.26 19.55
C ASP A 269 -16.57 -3.37 19.33
N PRO A 270 -16.77 -4.29 20.28
CA PRO A 270 -17.74 -5.36 20.09
C PRO A 270 -19.17 -4.82 20.19
N VAL A 271 -20.01 -5.23 19.24
CA VAL A 271 -21.46 -4.98 19.30
C VAL A 271 -22.09 -6.03 20.19
N GLY A 272 -22.59 -5.62 21.36
CA GLY A 272 -23.30 -6.54 22.26
C GLY A 272 -24.72 -6.84 21.79
N ASP A 273 -25.18 -8.07 22.02
CA ASP A 273 -26.56 -8.52 21.74
C ASP A 273 -27.62 -7.73 22.55
N ASP A 274 -27.20 -7.00 23.58
CA ASP A 274 -28.03 -6.14 24.41
C ASP A 274 -28.16 -4.70 23.88
N GLY A 275 -27.52 -4.40 22.75
CA GLY A 275 -27.51 -3.08 22.13
C GLY A 275 -26.66 -2.05 22.88
N GLN A 276 -25.83 -2.48 23.85
CA GLN A 276 -24.85 -1.62 24.50
C GLN A 276 -23.58 -1.46 23.65
N GLU A 277 -22.97 -0.29 23.74
CA GLU A 277 -21.66 0.01 23.15
C GLU A 277 -20.57 -0.32 24.16
N TYR A 278 -19.52 -1.00 23.69
CA TYR A 278 -18.41 -1.45 24.52
C TYR A 278 -17.10 -0.84 24.01
N LEU A 279 -16.19 -0.58 24.95
CA LEU A 279 -14.82 -0.16 24.64
C LEU A 279 -13.90 -1.15 25.35
N LEU A 280 -13.18 -1.95 24.56
CA LEU A 280 -12.14 -2.85 25.05
C LEU A 280 -10.74 -2.26 24.75
N HIS A 281 -9.72 -2.96 25.23
CA HIS A 281 -8.29 -2.69 24.98
C HIS A 281 -7.54 -4.01 24.80
N GLU A 282 -8.23 -5.06 24.35
CA GLU A 282 -7.70 -6.41 24.21
C GLU A 282 -6.73 -6.52 23.01
N TYR A 283 -6.92 -5.68 22.00
CA TYR A 283 -6.07 -5.59 20.81
C TYR A 283 -5.33 -4.25 20.73
N PHE A 284 -5.28 -3.50 21.82
CA PHE A 284 -4.65 -2.18 21.90
C PHE A 284 -3.16 -2.27 22.25
N LEU A 285 -2.29 -1.91 21.31
CA LEU A 285 -0.83 -1.88 21.48
C LEU A 285 -0.24 -3.22 21.98
N VAL A 286 -0.69 -4.32 21.40
CA VAL A 286 -0.21 -5.68 21.70
C VAL A 286 0.89 -6.12 20.74
N ASP A 287 1.87 -6.87 21.21
CA ASP A 287 2.84 -7.53 20.32
C ASP A 287 2.25 -8.80 19.69
N ASN A 288 3.02 -9.54 18.88
CA ASN A 288 2.58 -10.82 18.31
C ASN A 288 2.07 -11.82 19.35
N LYS A 289 2.70 -11.87 20.53
CA LYS A 289 2.32 -12.82 21.59
C LYS A 289 1.02 -12.38 22.25
N GLY A 290 0.86 -11.09 22.47
CA GLY A 290 -0.38 -10.49 22.94
C GLY A 290 -1.52 -10.75 21.97
N LEU A 291 -1.35 -10.47 20.68
CA LEU A 291 -2.34 -10.75 19.64
C LEU A 291 -2.80 -12.22 19.65
N LEU A 292 -1.84 -13.15 19.64
CA LEU A 292 -2.15 -14.59 19.70
C LEU A 292 -2.84 -15.00 21.02
N SER A 293 -2.52 -14.33 22.12
CA SER A 293 -3.14 -14.60 23.42
C SER A 293 -4.58 -14.11 23.45
N SER A 294 -4.85 -12.92 22.92
CA SER A 294 -6.20 -12.37 22.73
C SER A 294 -7.05 -13.25 21.81
N ASP A 295 -6.44 -13.82 20.76
CA ASP A 295 -7.11 -14.77 19.87
C ASP A 295 -7.41 -16.14 20.51
N SER A 296 -6.76 -16.46 21.63
CA SER A 296 -6.83 -17.77 22.28
C SER A 296 -8.07 -17.90 23.17
N GLY A 297 -9.25 -17.84 22.55
CA GLY A 297 -10.54 -18.07 23.18
C GLY A 297 -11.22 -19.38 22.75
N ASP A 298 -12.44 -19.61 23.26
CA ASP A 298 -13.28 -20.76 22.87
C ASP A 298 -13.69 -20.69 21.38
N VAL A 299 -13.70 -19.48 20.82
CA VAL A 299 -13.95 -19.23 19.40
C VAL A 299 -12.61 -19.05 18.69
N LYS A 300 -12.36 -19.88 17.68
CA LYS A 300 -11.17 -19.73 16.82
C LYS A 300 -11.30 -18.46 15.98
N ILE A 301 -10.44 -17.48 16.24
CA ILE A 301 -10.30 -16.27 15.43
C ILE A 301 -9.29 -16.55 14.31
N GLU A 302 -9.74 -16.45 13.06
CA GLU A 302 -8.88 -16.62 11.87
C GLU A 302 -8.50 -15.29 11.20
N GLU A 303 -9.14 -14.20 11.61
CA GLU A 303 -9.02 -12.87 11.00
C GLU A 303 -7.65 -12.22 11.24
N HIS A 304 -6.98 -12.53 12.33
CA HIS A 304 -5.62 -12.06 12.62
C HIS A 304 -4.50 -12.91 12.01
N ASN A 305 -4.82 -13.89 11.16
CA ASN A 305 -3.79 -14.65 10.45
C ASN A 305 -3.16 -13.81 9.33
N PHE A 306 -1.90 -13.41 9.52
CA PHE A 306 -1.14 -12.66 8.51
C PHE A 306 0.19 -13.34 8.14
N LEU A 307 0.65 -13.06 6.92
CA LEU A 307 1.88 -13.59 6.35
C LEU A 307 3.08 -12.75 6.83
N LYS A 308 3.88 -13.33 7.73
CA LYS A 308 5.09 -12.68 8.27
C LYS A 308 6.16 -12.35 7.23
N ASN A 309 6.12 -12.95 6.03
CA ASN A 309 7.01 -12.61 4.93
C ASN A 309 6.61 -11.33 4.17
N ILE A 310 5.40 -10.82 4.41
CA ILE A 310 4.93 -9.52 3.92
C ILE A 310 5.11 -8.47 5.03
N TYR A 311 4.72 -8.80 6.26
CA TYR A 311 4.82 -7.90 7.42
C TYR A 311 6.06 -8.25 8.27
N LEU A 312 7.23 -8.04 7.67
CA LEU A 312 8.53 -8.51 8.17
C LEU A 312 8.96 -7.84 9.49
N GLU A 313 8.39 -6.70 9.82
CA GLU A 313 8.57 -5.97 11.09
C GLU A 313 8.10 -6.78 12.30
N PHE A 314 7.18 -7.73 12.09
CA PHE A 314 6.71 -8.69 13.09
C PHE A 314 7.40 -10.05 12.99
N ASN A 315 8.45 -10.19 12.20
CA ASN A 315 9.22 -11.43 12.16
C ASN A 315 10.18 -11.49 13.36
N GLU A 316 10.15 -12.58 14.15
CA GLU A 316 11.00 -12.70 15.35
C GLU A 316 12.50 -12.74 15.00
N LEU A 317 12.85 -13.09 13.75
CA LEU A 317 14.23 -13.18 13.27
C LEU A 317 14.88 -11.82 12.96
N THR A 318 14.11 -10.74 12.78
CA THR A 318 14.68 -9.41 12.45
C THR A 318 15.22 -8.70 13.70
N TYR A 319 14.66 -8.95 14.89
CA TYR A 319 15.15 -8.41 16.16
C TYR A 319 16.52 -8.96 16.60
N SER A 320 17.01 -10.05 15.98
CA SER A 320 18.31 -10.65 16.30
C SER A 320 19.49 -10.03 15.54
N ILE A 321 19.22 -9.17 14.55
CA ILE A 321 20.25 -8.58 13.67
C ILE A 321 20.58 -7.14 14.08
N THR A 322 19.74 -6.51 14.91
CA THR A 322 19.88 -5.12 15.36
C THR A 322 20.26 -4.97 16.85
N SER A 323 20.52 -6.08 17.57
CA SER A 323 21.03 -6.12 18.95
C SER A 323 22.49 -6.55 19.03
#